data_AF-A0A923Q7Z6-F1
#
_entry.id   AF-A0A923Q7Z6-F1
#
_cell.length_a   1.000
_cell.length_b   1.000
_cell.length_c   1.000
_cell.angle_alpha   90.00
_cell.angle_beta   90.00
_cell.angle_gamma   90.00
#
_symmetry.space_group_name_H-M   'P 1'
#
loop_
_entity.id
_entity.type
_entity.pdbx_description
1 polymer ?
#
loop_
_entity_poly.entity_id
_entity_poly.type
_entity_poly.pdbx_seq_one_letter_code
_entity_poly.pdbx_strand_id
1 'polypeptide(L)'
;MPDPAGGTFDAAGDFDRLLVDSPVVRLPVWSSIDPHGVVDLSADGAERLLVELATVILTAEPGAEQNGLRRLSALCQECARHPALTLRFIGD
;
A
#
# COMPACT_ATOMS: atom_id res chain seq x y z
N MET A 1 3.63 -18.89 -21.20
CA MET A 1 4.76 -18.36 -20.41
C MET A 1 4.13 -17.78 -19.15
N PRO A 2 4.38 -18.30 -17.94
CA PRO A 2 3.76 -17.76 -16.75
C PRO A 2 4.41 -16.40 -16.44
N ASP A 3 3.58 -15.40 -16.15
CA ASP A 3 4.01 -14.02 -15.87
C ASP A 3 5.07 -13.96 -14.75
N PRO A 4 6.05 -13.06 -14.85
CA PRO A 4 7.04 -12.86 -13.79
C PRO A 4 6.37 -12.18 -12.60
N ALA A 5 5.94 -12.99 -11.63
CA ALA A 5 5.67 -12.65 -10.23
C ALA A 5 5.35 -11.17 -9.95
N GLY A 6 4.18 -10.71 -10.40
CA GLY A 6 3.51 -9.53 -9.86
C GLY A 6 2.46 -10.00 -8.85
N GLY A 7 2.63 -9.67 -7.58
CA GLY A 7 1.64 -9.96 -6.55
C GLY A 7 0.50 -8.94 -6.61
N THR A 8 -0.75 -9.41 -6.62
CA THR A 8 -1.93 -8.55 -6.44
C THR A 8 -2.20 -8.41 -4.95
N PHE A 9 -2.32 -7.18 -4.47
CA PHE A 9 -2.74 -6.89 -3.11
C PHE A 9 -4.21 -6.49 -3.12
N ASP A 10 -5.05 -7.36 -2.57
CA ASP A 10 -6.47 -7.08 -2.37
C ASP A 10 -6.63 -6.34 -1.04
N ALA A 11 -7.02 -5.08 -1.14
CA ALA A 11 -7.20 -4.15 -0.05
C ALA A 11 -8.67 -4.05 0.41
N ALA A 12 -9.60 -4.81 -0.20
CA ALA A 12 -11.04 -4.63 -0.05
C ALA A 12 -11.46 -4.60 1.44
N GLY A 13 -11.87 -3.42 1.91
CA GLY A 13 -12.37 -3.17 3.25
C GLY A 13 -11.34 -3.04 4.38
N ASP A 14 -10.10 -3.51 4.19
CA ASP A 14 -9.05 -3.46 5.24
C ASP A 14 -8.54 -2.03 5.51
N PHE A 15 -8.76 -1.09 4.57
CA PHE A 15 -8.27 0.29 4.69
C PHE A 15 -9.34 1.37 4.55
N ASP A 16 -10.63 1.06 4.41
CA ASP A 16 -11.66 2.08 4.15
C ASP A 16 -11.62 3.22 5.17
N ARG A 17 -11.51 2.88 6.46
CA ARG A 17 -11.34 3.88 7.53
C ARG A 17 -10.03 4.66 7.39
N LEU A 18 -8.93 3.99 7.04
CA LEU A 18 -7.60 4.58 6.90
C LEU A 18 -7.42 5.43 5.64
N LEU A 19 -8.26 5.23 4.61
CA LEU A 19 -8.28 5.99 3.37
C LEU A 19 -9.26 7.18 3.46
N VAL A 20 -10.39 7.01 4.16
CA VAL A 20 -11.41 8.06 4.32
C VAL A 20 -11.11 9.02 5.47
N ASP A 21 -10.75 8.49 6.65
CA ASP A 21 -10.62 9.26 7.90
C ASP A 21 -9.18 9.37 8.39
N SER A 22 -8.19 9.17 7.51
CA SER A 22 -6.78 9.25 7.92
C SER A 22 -6.49 10.61 8.57
N PRO A 23 -6.13 10.68 9.86
CA PRO A 23 -5.68 11.93 10.48
C PRO A 23 -4.34 12.40 9.88
N VAL A 24 -3.74 11.58 9.00
CA VAL A 24 -2.47 11.84 8.34
C VAL A 24 -2.68 12.58 7.01
N VAL A 25 -3.16 13.82 7.11
CA VAL A 25 -3.52 14.72 5.99
C VAL A 25 -2.32 15.14 5.10
N ARG A 26 -1.14 14.51 5.20
CA ARG A 26 0.07 14.91 4.46
C ARG A 26 0.99 13.75 4.08
N LEU A 27 0.43 12.62 3.66
CA LEU A 27 1.20 11.49 3.14
C LEU A 27 1.03 11.43 1.60
N PRO A 28 1.94 12.03 0.82
CA PRO A 28 1.79 12.17 -0.62
C PRO A 28 1.46 10.88 -1.38
N VAL A 29 2.07 9.76 -1.00
CA VAL A 29 1.88 8.48 -1.71
C VAL A 29 0.63 7.76 -1.20
N TRP A 30 0.41 7.72 0.11
CA TRP A 30 -0.78 7.15 0.73
C TRP A 30 -2.06 7.82 0.25
N SER A 31 -2.07 9.16 0.18
CA SER A 31 -3.23 9.94 -0.32
C SER A 31 -3.47 9.77 -1.83
N SER A 32 -2.50 9.19 -2.56
CA SER A 32 -2.69 8.87 -3.98
C SER A 32 -3.37 7.52 -4.21
N ILE A 33 -3.49 6.69 -3.16
CA ILE A 33 -4.19 5.41 -3.22
C ILE A 33 -5.69 5.68 -3.30
N ASP A 34 -6.27 5.35 -4.45
CA ASP A 34 -7.71 5.46 -4.68
C ASP A 34 -8.39 4.14 -4.28
N PRO A 35 -9.33 4.12 -3.30
CA PRO A 35 -10.05 2.93 -2.89
C PRO A 35 -10.92 2.30 -3.99
N HIS A 36 -11.22 3.02 -5.07
CA HIS A 36 -12.00 2.55 -6.21
C HIS A 36 -11.21 2.54 -7.52
N GLY A 37 -9.92 2.88 -7.45
CA GLY A 37 -9.04 3.06 -8.59
C GLY A 37 -7.96 1.99 -8.69
N VAL A 38 -7.14 2.13 -9.74
CA VAL A 38 -5.92 1.33 -9.89
C VAL A 38 -4.73 2.27 -9.80
N VAL A 39 -3.79 1.96 -8.93
CA VAL A 39 -2.56 2.74 -8.75
C VAL A 39 -1.36 1.82 -8.90
N ASP A 40 -0.48 2.17 -9.83
CA ASP A 40 0.79 1.50 -10.04
C ASP A 40 1.92 2.33 -9.41
N LEU A 41 2.65 1.73 -8.47
CA LEU A 41 3.82 2.34 -7.82
C LEU A 41 5.10 1.68 -8.32
N SER A 42 6.02 2.50 -8.81
CA SER A 42 7.41 2.10 -9.08
C SER A 42 8.16 1.80 -7.78
N ALA A 43 9.37 1.25 -7.88
CA ALA A 43 10.25 1.03 -6.73
C ALA A 43 10.46 2.30 -5.86
N ASP A 44 10.67 3.46 -6.48
CA ASP A 44 10.78 4.75 -5.77
C ASP A 44 9.49 5.13 -5.04
N GLY A 45 8.34 4.85 -5.67
CA GLY A 45 7.02 5.06 -5.07
C GLY A 45 6.79 4.13 -3.88
N ALA A 46 7.20 2.87 -4.00
CA ALA A 46 7.11 1.87 -2.94
C ALA A 46 8.02 2.20 -1.74
N GLU A 47 9.24 2.71 -1.98
CA GLU A 47 10.13 3.16 -0.91
C GLU A 47 9.53 4.35 -0.14
N ARG A 48 8.97 5.33 -0.86
CA ARG A 48 8.27 6.47 -0.24
C ARG A 48 7.05 6.02 0.54
N LEU A 49 6.24 5.14 -0.04
CA LEU A 49 5.08 4.58 0.64
C LEU A 49 5.47 3.83 1.92
N LEU A 50 6.60 3.12 1.92
CA LEU A 50 7.08 2.41 3.10
C LEU A 50 7.35 3.34 4.29
N VAL A 51 7.90 4.52 4.04
CA VAL A 51 8.12 5.55 5.08
C VAL A 51 6.77 6.04 5.62
N GLU A 52 5.80 6.24 4.75
CA GLU A 52 4.46 6.71 5.11
C GLU A 52 3.68 5.65 5.90
N LEU A 53 3.79 4.37 5.53
CA LEU A 53 3.16 3.24 6.22
C LEU A 53 3.59 3.11 7.69
N ALA A 54 4.83 3.46 8.01
CA ALA A 54 5.30 3.50 9.40
C ALA A 54 4.52 4.51 10.26
N THR A 55 3.94 5.54 9.63
CA THR A 55 3.05 6.50 10.31
C THR A 55 1.62 5.98 10.37
N VAL A 56 1.11 5.45 9.25
CA VAL A 56 -0.28 4.95 9.15
C VAL A 56 -0.53 3.80 10.14
N ILE A 57 0.44 2.88 10.31
CA ILE A 57 0.30 1.73 11.21
C ILE A 57 0.11 2.10 12.67
N LEU A 58 0.57 3.28 13.10
CA LEU A 58 0.37 3.78 14.47
C LEU A 58 -1.07 4.23 14.73
N THR A 59 -1.83 4.52 13.67
CA THR A 59 -3.23 4.94 13.72
C THR A 59 -4.21 3.81 13.39
N ALA A 60 -3.68 2.64 13.04
CA ALA A 60 -4.46 1.48 12.62
C ALA A 60 -5.00 0.69 13.82
N GLU A 61 -6.27 0.32 13.73
CA GLU A 61 -6.92 -0.52 14.72
C GLU A 61 -6.28 -1.92 14.74
N PRO A 62 -6.14 -2.54 15.92
CA PRO A 62 -5.64 -3.90 16.03
C PRO A 62 -6.50 -4.88 15.20
N GLY A 63 -5.83 -5.81 14.50
CA GLY A 63 -6.51 -6.82 13.70
C GLY A 63 -6.31 -6.60 12.21
N ALA A 64 -7.43 -6.51 11.46
CA ALA A 64 -7.42 -6.50 10.00
C ALA A 64 -6.57 -5.36 9.41
N GLU A 65 -6.75 -4.12 9.88
CA GLU A 65 -6.02 -2.94 9.39
C GLU A 65 -4.50 -3.10 9.57
N GLN A 66 -4.04 -3.40 10.78
CA GLN A 66 -2.60 -3.61 11.04
C GLN A 66 -2.03 -4.78 10.24
N ASN A 67 -2.80 -5.88 10.09
CA ASN A 67 -2.37 -7.03 9.29
C ASN A 67 -2.28 -6.67 7.80
N GLY A 68 -3.23 -5.86 7.29
CA GLY A 68 -3.21 -5.30 5.95
C GLY A 68 -1.97 -4.42 5.74
N LEU A 69 -1.72 -3.45 6.62
CA LEU A 69 -0.58 -2.54 6.52
C LEU A 69 0.77 -3.27 6.61
N ARG A 70 0.88 -4.32 7.44
CA ARG A 70 2.08 -5.16 7.50
C ARG A 70 2.32 -5.93 6.21
N ARG A 71 1.27 -6.53 5.63
CA ARG A 71 1.34 -7.21 4.33
C ARG A 71 1.76 -6.23 3.23
N LEU A 72 1.15 -5.05 3.21
CA LEU A 72 1.49 -4.00 2.27
C LEU A 72 2.93 -3.51 2.43
N SER A 73 3.39 -3.34 3.67
CA SER A 73 4.77 -2.96 3.97
C SER A 73 5.76 -3.99 3.41
N ALA A 74 5.49 -5.29 3.57
CA ALA A 74 6.31 -6.34 2.99
C ALA A 74 6.37 -6.27 1.46
N LEU A 75 5.23 -6.04 0.79
CA LEU A 75 5.19 -5.88 -0.67
C LEU A 75 5.97 -4.64 -1.14
N CYS A 76 5.87 -3.53 -0.40
CA CYS A 76 6.66 -2.33 -0.69
C CYS A 76 8.16 -2.58 -0.54
N GLN A 77 8.58 -3.36 0.47
CA GLN A 77 9.99 -3.75 0.64
C GLN A 77 10.50 -4.57 -0.54
N GLU A 78 9.74 -5.55 -1.00
CA GLU A 78 10.14 -6.35 -2.16
C GLU A 78 10.19 -5.52 -3.44
N CYS A 79 9.19 -4.66 -3.66
CA CYS A 79 9.18 -3.76 -4.81
C CYS A 79 10.35 -2.76 -4.79
N ALA A 80 10.72 -2.25 -3.61
CA ALA A 80 11.86 -1.34 -3.46
C ALA A 80 13.21 -2.04 -3.70
N ARG A 81 13.34 -3.33 -3.35
CA ARG A 81 14.56 -4.12 -3.61
C ARG A 81 14.71 -4.55 -5.06
N HIS A 82 13.63 -4.59 -5.82
CA HIS A 82 13.61 -5.05 -7.20
C HIS A 82 13.07 -3.96 -8.12
N PRO A 83 13.94 -3.10 -8.70
CA PRO A 83 13.53 -1.96 -9.53
C PRO A 83 12.70 -2.31 -10.78
N ALA A 84 12.73 -3.57 -11.19
CA ALA A 84 11.94 -4.09 -12.30
C ALA A 84 10.49 -4.44 -11.93
N LEU A 85 10.16 -4.47 -10.63
CA LEU A 85 8.81 -4.72 -10.14
C LEU A 85 8.02 -3.42 -10.03
N THR A 86 6.72 -3.56 -10.14
CA THR A 86 5.75 -2.48 -9.90
C THR A 86 4.71 -3.03 -8.94
N LEU A 87 4.38 -2.25 -7.91
CA LEU A 87 3.33 -2.59 -6.98
C LEU A 87 2.01 -2.05 -7.52
N ARG A 88 1.05 -2.93 -7.79
CA ARG A 88 -0.29 -2.54 -8.24
C ARG A 88 -1.28 -2.63 -7.09
N PHE A 89 -1.92 -1.51 -6.80
CA PHE A 89 -3.11 -1.43 -5.95
C PHE A 89 -4.35 -1.51 -6.81
N ILE A 90 -5.29 -2.35 -6.39
CA ILE A 90 -6.61 -2.47 -7.01
C ILE A 90 -7.63 -2.20 -5.90
N GLY A 91 -8.34 -1.09 -6.03
CA GLY A 91 -9.52 -0.78 -5.23
C GLY A 91 -10.71 -1.69 -5.57
N ASP A 92 -11.72 -1.68 -4.70
CA ASP A 92 -12.98 -2.44 -4.86
C ASP A 92 -14.06 -1.62 -5.59
#